data_AF-A0A8B6DIP6-F1
#
_entry.id   AF-A0A8B6DIP6-F1
#
_cell.length_a   1.000
_cell.length_b   1.000
_cell.length_c   1.000
_cell.angle_alpha   90.00
_cell.angle_beta   90.00
_cell.angle_gamma   90.00
#
_symmetry.space_group_name_H-M   'P 1'
#
loop_
_entity.id
_entity.type
_entity.pdbx_description
1 polymer ?
#
loop_
_entity_poly.entity_id
_entity_poly.type
_entity_poly.pdbx_seq_one_letter_code
_entity_poly.pdbx_strand_id
1 'polypeptide(L)'
;MATGSDKEYREHLDKITSMIDKYEQTHNVFIVGDLNGTLMPSRNNNHDKLLKNFCSQHQLKHTVRNAHKPTFYHHNGNSTSQIDYILENIRGNNLLDSTIMDQNPLNSSAHVPINSTTSKKKTILKWEETNIENYQQKVNQVRKKNEMQNETDVEQQAINIIDILQEATEMSVVKKIVALKGPKWKASPKVKECIEKNKKAFYAWKQKDRPKNEGNTEYQEMKKT
;
A
#
# COMPACT_ATOMS: atom_id res chain seq x y z
N MET A 1 -19.00 -10.47 13.57
CA MET A 1 -19.87 -10.07 14.68
C MET A 1 -19.42 -8.69 15.08
N ALA A 2 -20.29 -7.67 14.97
CA ALA A 2 -19.95 -6.35 15.48
C ALA A 2 -20.04 -6.38 17.01
N THR A 3 -18.99 -5.95 17.69
CA THR A 3 -18.86 -6.04 19.16
C THR A 3 -19.28 -4.76 19.90
N GLY A 4 -19.93 -3.82 19.20
CA GLY A 4 -20.49 -2.58 19.78
C GLY A 4 -22.00 -2.51 19.61
N SER A 5 -22.66 -1.73 20.47
CA SER A 5 -24.10 -1.46 20.33
C SER A 5 -24.39 -0.57 19.11
N ASP A 6 -25.60 -0.65 18.53
CA ASP A 6 -26.05 0.22 17.44
C ASP A 6 -25.83 1.71 17.76
N LYS A 7 -25.94 2.08 19.04
CA LYS A 7 -25.71 3.45 19.53
C LYS A 7 -24.24 3.85 19.38
N GLU A 8 -23.31 3.03 19.85
CA GLU A 8 -21.87 3.29 19.72
C GLU A 8 -21.45 3.37 18.26
N TYR A 9 -22.00 2.47 17.42
CA TYR A 9 -21.73 2.48 15.99
C TYR A 9 -22.18 3.80 15.34
N ARG A 10 -23.37 4.29 15.69
CA ARG A 10 -23.86 5.59 15.25
C ARG A 10 -22.97 6.74 15.74
N GLU A 11 -22.55 6.74 17.00
CA GLU A 11 -21.63 7.74 17.54
C GLU A 11 -20.29 7.76 16.79
N HIS A 12 -19.79 6.61 16.33
CA HIS A 12 -18.61 6.55 15.48
C HIS A 12 -18.84 7.17 14.09
N LEU A 13 -19.98 6.87 13.46
CA LEU A 13 -20.34 7.49 12.18
C LEU A 13 -20.52 9.01 12.32
N ASP A 14 -21.15 9.48 13.40
CA ASP A 14 -21.33 10.91 13.66
C ASP A 14 -19.99 11.65 13.82
N LYS A 15 -18.99 11.01 14.46
CA LYS A 15 -17.62 11.55 14.53
C LYS A 15 -16.97 11.65 13.15
N ILE A 16 -17.20 10.67 12.28
CA ILE A 16 -16.69 10.71 10.90
C ILE A 16 -17.42 11.79 10.10
N THR A 17 -18.73 11.93 10.25
CA THR A 17 -19.54 13.02 9.65
C THR A 17 -18.96 14.39 10.01
N SER A 18 -18.67 14.65 11.29
CA SER A 18 -18.06 15.90 11.71
C SER A 18 -16.72 16.19 11.01
N MET A 19 -15.93 15.15 10.71
CA MET A 19 -14.69 15.30 9.95
C MET A 19 -14.95 15.55 8.46
N ILE A 20 -15.94 14.89 7.86
CA ILE A 20 -16.34 15.14 6.47
C ILE A 20 -16.77 16.60 6.33
N ASP A 21 -17.74 17.05 7.13
CA ASP A 21 -18.32 18.40 7.05
C ASP A 21 -17.26 19.49 7.21
N LYS A 22 -16.25 19.24 8.06
CA LYS A 22 -15.15 20.18 8.30
C LYS A 22 -14.22 20.34 7.10
N TYR A 23 -14.01 19.29 6.30
CA TYR A 23 -12.94 19.26 5.30
C TYR A 23 -13.43 19.10 3.85
N GLU A 24 -14.67 18.67 3.62
CA GLU A 24 -15.18 18.34 2.27
C GLU A 24 -15.14 19.52 1.29
N GLN A 25 -15.23 20.76 1.78
CA GLN A 25 -15.20 21.96 0.94
C GLN A 25 -13.78 22.32 0.46
N THR A 26 -12.74 21.79 1.13
CA THR A 26 -11.35 22.19 0.91
C THR A 26 -10.44 21.03 0.52
N HIS A 27 -10.83 19.80 0.83
CA HIS A 27 -10.03 18.60 0.63
C HIS A 27 -10.87 17.47 0.05
N ASN A 28 -10.21 16.59 -0.69
CA ASN A 28 -10.78 15.29 -0.98
C ASN A 28 -10.70 14.43 0.27
N VAL A 29 -11.85 13.93 0.74
CA VAL A 29 -11.94 13.12 1.96
C VAL A 29 -12.00 11.64 1.59
N PHE A 30 -11.12 10.87 2.23
CA PHE A 30 -11.09 9.41 2.15
C PHE A 30 -11.35 8.81 3.53
N ILE A 31 -12.21 7.81 3.58
CA ILE A 31 -12.49 7.06 4.80
C ILE A 31 -11.91 5.67 4.61
N VAL A 32 -10.98 5.28 5.46
CA VAL A 32 -10.22 4.04 5.33
C VAL A 32 -10.23 3.28 6.64
N GLY A 33 -10.54 1.99 6.58
CA GLY A 33 -10.41 1.08 7.72
C GLY A 33 -11.56 0.08 7.84
N ASP A 34 -11.56 -0.63 8.97
CA ASP A 34 -12.63 -1.55 9.35
C ASP A 34 -13.86 -0.78 9.85
N LEU A 35 -14.91 -0.77 9.04
CA LEU A 35 -16.18 -0.14 9.35
C LEU A 35 -17.18 -1.09 10.01
N ASN A 36 -16.82 -2.36 10.25
CA ASN A 36 -17.66 -3.35 10.94
C ASN A 36 -19.13 -3.46 10.45
N GLY A 37 -19.35 -3.14 9.18
CA GLY A 37 -20.63 -3.22 8.49
C GLY A 37 -20.40 -3.60 7.03
N THR A 38 -21.39 -4.23 6.38
CA THR A 38 -21.28 -4.61 4.97
C THR A 38 -22.14 -3.74 4.05
N LEU A 39 -21.55 -3.31 2.94
CA LEU A 39 -22.27 -2.67 1.84
C LEU A 39 -22.96 -3.68 0.92
N MET A 40 -22.67 -4.98 1.07
CA MET A 40 -23.25 -6.03 0.24
C MET A 40 -24.77 -6.22 0.50
N PRO A 41 -25.55 -6.72 -0.47
CA PRO A 41 -27.01 -6.83 -0.35
C PRO A 41 -27.51 -7.90 0.64
N SER A 42 -26.63 -8.78 1.13
CA SER A 42 -27.02 -10.09 1.65
C SER A 42 -27.33 -10.17 3.15
N ARG A 43 -27.19 -9.09 3.92
CA ARG A 43 -27.38 -9.12 5.38
C ARG A 43 -28.30 -7.99 5.85
N ASN A 44 -29.28 -8.36 6.68
CA ASN A 44 -30.30 -7.46 7.21
C ASN A 44 -29.91 -6.94 8.61
N ASN A 45 -28.62 -6.70 8.84
CA ASN A 45 -28.11 -6.16 10.10
C ASN A 45 -28.32 -4.64 10.17
N ASN A 46 -28.57 -4.10 11.37
CA ASN A 46 -28.73 -2.67 11.59
C ASN A 46 -27.45 -1.89 11.25
N HIS A 47 -26.26 -2.42 11.59
CA HIS A 47 -24.99 -1.78 11.21
C HIS A 47 -24.86 -1.60 9.70
N ASP A 48 -25.26 -2.61 8.91
CA ASP A 48 -25.23 -2.55 7.45
C ASP A 48 -26.16 -1.46 6.91
N LYS A 49 -27.35 -1.31 7.52
CA LYS A 49 -28.30 -0.24 7.17
C LYS A 49 -27.75 1.14 7.52
N LEU A 50 -27.19 1.29 8.71
CA LEU A 50 -26.57 2.54 9.17
C LEU A 50 -25.41 2.95 8.25
N LEU A 51 -24.53 2.01 7.92
CA LEU A 51 -23.41 2.26 7.01
C LEU A 51 -23.88 2.63 5.59
N LYS A 52 -24.87 1.92 5.04
CA LYS A 52 -25.43 2.24 3.72
C LYS A 52 -26.06 3.63 3.68
N ASN A 53 -26.82 3.98 4.72
CA ASN A 53 -27.41 5.31 4.85
C ASN A 53 -26.34 6.40 4.96
N PHE A 54 -25.32 6.17 5.78
CA PHE A 54 -24.18 7.07 5.92
C PHE A 54 -23.45 7.30 4.58
N CYS A 55 -23.16 6.22 3.83
CA CYS A 55 -22.54 6.33 2.51
C CYS A 55 -23.42 7.10 1.53
N SER A 56 -24.74 6.86 1.53
CA SER A 56 -25.67 7.57 0.66
C SER A 56 -25.76 9.06 1.00
N GLN A 57 -25.83 9.39 2.29
CA GLN A 57 -25.93 10.77 2.78
C GLN A 57 -24.71 11.59 2.38
N HIS A 58 -23.50 11.03 2.53
CA HIS A 58 -22.25 11.71 2.24
C HIS A 58 -21.72 11.47 0.81
N GLN A 59 -22.54 10.88 -0.06
CA GLN A 59 -22.19 10.58 -1.46
C GLN A 59 -20.86 9.80 -1.56
N LEU A 60 -20.67 8.80 -0.70
CA LEU A 60 -19.47 8.00 -0.64
C LEU A 60 -19.58 6.78 -1.55
N LYS A 61 -18.59 6.57 -2.41
CA LYS A 61 -18.45 5.38 -3.26
C LYS A 61 -17.32 4.49 -2.74
N HIS A 62 -17.48 3.19 -2.95
CA HIS A 62 -16.43 2.21 -2.71
C HIS A 62 -15.48 2.17 -3.93
N THR A 63 -14.18 2.36 -3.72
CA THR A 63 -13.19 2.52 -4.81
C THR A 63 -12.51 1.23 -5.24
N VAL A 64 -12.84 0.09 -4.62
CA VAL A 64 -12.16 -1.19 -4.83
C VAL A 64 -12.70 -1.92 -6.05
N ARG A 65 -11.83 -2.27 -7.02
CA ARG A 65 -12.22 -2.95 -8.27
C ARG A 65 -12.84 -4.33 -8.07
N ASN A 66 -12.38 -5.08 -7.07
CA ASN A 66 -12.84 -6.41 -6.73
C ASN A 66 -13.74 -6.41 -5.49
N ALA A 67 -14.72 -5.48 -5.46
CA ALA A 67 -15.58 -5.20 -4.32
C ALA A 67 -16.38 -6.40 -3.78
N HIS A 68 -16.41 -7.55 -4.44
CA HIS A 68 -17.07 -8.76 -3.92
C HIS A 68 -16.16 -9.64 -3.07
N LYS A 69 -14.84 -9.37 -3.03
CA LYS A 69 -13.90 -10.16 -2.23
C LYS A 69 -14.03 -9.83 -0.74
N PRO A 70 -13.96 -10.83 0.14
CA PRO A 70 -13.97 -10.60 1.57
C PRO A 70 -12.64 -9.98 2.04
N THR A 71 -12.73 -9.11 3.03
CA THR A 71 -11.56 -8.51 3.69
C THR A 71 -11.34 -9.12 5.07
N PHE A 72 -12.31 -9.87 5.60
CA PHE A 72 -12.25 -10.53 6.89
C PHE A 72 -12.62 -12.01 6.75
N TYR A 73 -11.79 -12.86 7.36
CA TYR A 73 -11.97 -14.30 7.47
C TYR A 73 -12.09 -14.64 8.95
N HIS A 74 -13.26 -15.14 9.33
CA HIS A 74 -13.47 -15.58 10.71
C HIS A 74 -12.53 -16.73 11.04
N HIS A 75 -12.05 -16.80 12.30
CA HIS A 75 -11.07 -17.80 12.74
C HIS A 75 -11.52 -19.26 12.54
N ASN A 76 -12.82 -19.49 12.36
CA ASN A 76 -13.40 -20.81 12.08
C ASN A 76 -13.34 -21.20 10.59
N GLY A 77 -12.85 -20.33 9.69
CA GLY A 77 -12.75 -20.57 8.25
C GLY A 77 -14.09 -20.61 7.49
N ASN A 78 -15.22 -20.66 8.19
CA ASN A 78 -16.56 -20.91 7.62
C ASN A 78 -17.37 -19.64 7.38
N SER A 79 -16.82 -18.48 7.70
CA SER A 79 -17.53 -17.21 7.56
C SER A 79 -16.57 -16.14 7.11
N THR A 80 -16.96 -15.46 6.04
CA THR A 80 -16.23 -14.32 5.51
C THR A 80 -17.15 -13.09 5.46
N SER A 81 -16.53 -11.91 5.46
CA SER A 81 -17.22 -10.65 5.27
C SER A 81 -16.28 -9.62 4.65
N GLN A 82 -16.88 -8.65 3.97
CA GLN A 82 -16.20 -7.41 3.62
C GLN A 82 -16.64 -6.34 4.61
N ILE A 83 -15.71 -5.90 5.44
CA ILE A 83 -15.92 -4.90 6.49
C ILE A 83 -14.87 -3.79 6.45
N ASP A 84 -13.77 -4.01 5.73
CA ASP A 84 -12.74 -3.02 5.50
C ASP A 84 -13.02 -2.30 4.17
N TYR A 85 -12.94 -0.97 4.16
CA TYR A 85 -13.24 -0.16 2.99
C TYR A 85 -12.22 0.97 2.78
N ILE A 86 -12.11 1.38 1.53
CA ILE A 86 -11.65 2.70 1.12
C ILE A 86 -12.85 3.38 0.46
N LEU A 87 -13.41 4.38 1.14
CA LEU A 87 -14.54 5.15 0.66
C LEU A 87 -14.07 6.55 0.24
N GLU A 88 -14.57 7.01 -0.89
CA GLU A 88 -14.26 8.32 -1.45
C GLU A 88 -15.56 9.09 -1.73
N ASN A 89 -15.55 10.40 -1.52
CA ASN A 89 -16.66 11.25 -1.95
C ASN A 89 -16.73 11.30 -3.49
N ILE A 90 -17.91 11.04 -4.06
CA ILE A 90 -18.16 11.03 -5.51
C ILE A 90 -17.78 12.36 -6.18
N ARG A 91 -17.80 13.48 -5.45
CA ARG A 91 -17.40 14.80 -5.96
C ARG A 91 -15.88 14.93 -6.19
N GLY A 92 -15.09 14.03 -5.62
CA GLY A 92 -13.65 13.99 -5.85
C GLY A 92 -13.32 13.47 -7.24
N ASN A 93 -12.61 14.27 -8.04
CA ASN A 93 -12.04 13.85 -9.34
C ASN A 93 -10.78 12.96 -9.19
N ASN A 94 -10.51 12.41 -8.00
CA ASN A 94 -9.41 11.48 -7.85
C ASN A 94 -9.90 10.07 -8.19
N LEU A 95 -9.14 9.38 -9.03
CA LEU A 95 -9.33 7.96 -9.28
C LEU A 95 -8.32 7.25 -8.40
N LEU A 96 -8.69 6.99 -7.15
CA LEU A 96 -7.98 5.97 -6.38
C LEU A 96 -8.20 4.64 -7.07
N ASP A 97 -7.09 3.99 -7.41
CA ASP A 97 -7.14 2.60 -7.87
C ASP A 97 -6.88 1.69 -6.67
N SER A 98 -7.94 1.07 -6.17
CA SER A 98 -7.88 0.19 -5.00
C SER A 98 -8.21 -1.26 -5.35
N THR A 99 -7.51 -2.20 -4.70
CA THR A 99 -7.72 -3.64 -4.88
C THR A 99 -7.51 -4.38 -3.56
N ILE A 100 -8.37 -5.34 -3.25
CA ILE A 100 -8.16 -6.31 -2.17
C ILE A 100 -7.09 -7.29 -2.62
N MET A 101 -6.06 -7.49 -1.81
CA MET A 101 -4.94 -8.37 -2.13
C MET A 101 -5.37 -9.84 -2.18
N ASP A 102 -4.82 -10.62 -3.11
CA ASP A 102 -5.14 -12.06 -3.28
C ASP A 102 -4.45 -12.98 -2.26
N GLN A 103 -3.98 -12.40 -1.16
CA GLN A 103 -3.26 -13.14 -0.14
C GLN A 103 -4.27 -13.73 0.84
N ASN A 104 -4.22 -15.05 1.04
CA ASN A 104 -4.85 -15.63 2.23
C ASN A 104 -4.23 -14.94 3.46
N PRO A 105 -5.05 -14.56 4.45
CA PRO A 105 -4.51 -14.00 5.68
C PRO A 105 -3.43 -14.93 6.21
N LEU A 106 -2.18 -14.44 6.26
CA LEU A 106 -1.14 -15.13 6.99
C LEU A 106 -1.61 -15.24 8.44
N ASN A 107 -1.15 -16.25 9.21
CA ASN A 107 -1.51 -16.47 10.62
C ASN A 107 -1.28 -15.25 11.56
N SER A 108 -0.88 -14.09 11.03
CA SER A 108 -0.75 -12.81 11.70
C SER A 108 -2.05 -12.00 11.83
N SER A 109 -3.08 -12.21 11.00
CA SER A 109 -4.34 -11.44 11.07
C SER A 109 -5.51 -12.17 10.43
N ALA A 110 -6.74 -11.91 10.89
CA ALA A 110 -7.97 -12.35 10.23
C ALA A 110 -8.36 -11.46 9.02
N HIS A 111 -7.67 -10.33 8.84
CA HIS A 111 -7.96 -9.35 7.79
C HIS A 111 -7.00 -9.47 6.60
N VAL A 112 -7.52 -9.20 5.41
CA VAL A 112 -6.79 -9.09 4.15
C VAL A 112 -6.58 -7.62 3.82
N PRO A 113 -5.35 -7.19 3.50
CA PRO A 113 -5.08 -5.80 3.16
C PRO A 113 -5.80 -5.34 1.88
N ILE A 114 -6.20 -4.06 1.88
CA ILE A 114 -6.62 -3.33 0.69
C ILE A 114 -5.44 -2.46 0.25
N ASN A 115 -4.94 -2.71 -0.96
CA ASN A 115 -3.91 -1.88 -1.56
C ASN A 115 -4.56 -0.75 -2.37
N SER A 116 -4.02 0.45 -2.30
CA SER A 116 -4.50 1.58 -3.08
C SER A 116 -3.34 2.39 -3.62
N THR A 117 -3.43 2.79 -4.87
CA THR A 117 -2.49 3.70 -5.52
C THR A 117 -3.21 4.99 -5.92
N THR A 118 -2.55 6.12 -5.70
CA THR A 118 -2.98 7.41 -6.24
C THR A 118 -2.29 7.62 -7.58
N SER A 119 -3.04 7.85 -8.64
CA SER A 119 -2.50 8.18 -9.97
C SER A 119 -1.65 9.46 -9.97
N LYS A 120 -1.92 10.40 -9.07
CA LYS A 120 -1.10 11.60 -8.86
C LYS A 120 0.12 11.27 -8.00
N LYS A 121 1.21 10.82 -8.64
CA LYS A 121 2.53 10.89 -8.00
C LYS A 121 2.88 12.37 -7.82
N LYS A 122 3.00 12.82 -6.58
CA LYS A 122 3.56 14.15 -6.29
C LYS A 122 5.07 14.05 -6.54
N THR A 123 5.50 14.30 -7.77
CA THR A 123 6.93 14.32 -8.09
C THR A 123 7.53 15.61 -7.53
N ILE A 124 8.03 15.54 -6.30
CA ILE A 124 8.83 16.62 -5.72
C ILE A 124 10.20 16.52 -6.39
N LEU A 125 10.46 17.43 -7.32
CA LEU A 125 11.75 17.51 -8.00
C LEU A 125 12.80 18.01 -7.00
N LYS A 126 13.65 17.09 -6.54
CA LYS A 126 14.82 17.42 -5.73
C LYS A 126 15.98 17.70 -6.65
N TRP A 127 16.21 18.98 -6.95
CA TRP A 127 17.29 19.44 -7.83
C TRP A 127 18.67 18.89 -7.44
N GLU A 128 18.89 18.66 -6.13
CA GLU A 128 20.13 18.10 -5.58
C GLU A 128 20.42 16.65 -6.01
N GLU A 129 19.39 15.89 -6.37
CA GLU A 129 19.48 14.46 -6.73
C GLU A 129 19.25 14.21 -8.23
N THR A 130 19.08 15.30 -8.99
CA THR A 130 18.68 15.29 -10.40
C THR A 130 19.88 15.60 -11.29
N ASN A 131 20.15 14.78 -12.30
CA ASN A 131 21.13 15.15 -13.33
C ASN A 131 20.55 16.27 -14.23
N ILE A 132 21.00 17.50 -13.97
CA ILE A 132 20.48 18.73 -14.60
C ILE A 132 20.65 18.71 -16.12
N GLU A 133 21.79 18.23 -16.63
CA GLU A 133 22.05 18.19 -18.08
C GLU A 133 21.11 17.21 -18.79
N ASN A 134 20.90 16.03 -18.21
CA ASN A 134 19.97 15.04 -18.76
C ASN A 134 18.52 15.54 -18.74
N TYR A 135 18.11 16.20 -17.65
CA TYR A 135 16.80 16.83 -17.54
C TYR A 135 16.59 17.90 -18.63
N GLN A 136 17.55 18.81 -18.81
CA GLN A 136 17.48 19.87 -19.82
C GLN A 136 17.48 19.31 -21.25
N GLN A 137 18.26 18.28 -21.54
CA GLN A 137 18.25 17.62 -22.85
C GLN A 137 16.88 17.02 -23.17
N LYS A 138 16.21 16.40 -22.20
CA LYS A 138 14.87 15.80 -22.38
C LYS A 138 13.78 16.84 -22.55
N VAL A 139 13.81 17.93 -21.76
CA VAL A 139 12.90 19.07 -21.93
C VAL A 139 13.06 19.69 -23.33
N ASN A 140 14.30 19.86 -23.80
CA ASN A 140 14.56 20.43 -25.13
C ASN A 140 14.15 19.50 -26.28
N GLN A 141 14.28 18.18 -26.13
CA GLN A 141 13.79 17.21 -27.13
C GLN A 141 12.27 17.32 -27.30
N VAL A 142 11.55 17.56 -26.21
CA VAL A 142 10.09 17.64 -26.21
C VAL A 142 9.59 18.96 -26.76
N ARG A 143 10.23 20.06 -26.38
CA ARG A 143 9.90 21.38 -26.93
C ARG A 143 9.94 21.37 -28.46
N LYS A 144 10.99 20.76 -29.04
CA LYS A 144 11.13 20.59 -30.49
C LYS A 144 10.05 19.68 -31.11
N LYS A 145 9.59 18.66 -30.38
CA LYS A 145 8.51 17.75 -30.83
C LYS A 145 7.14 18.45 -30.83
N ASN A 146 6.86 19.30 -29.85
CA ASN A 146 5.60 20.07 -29.76
C ASN A 146 5.57 21.27 -30.72
N GLU A 147 6.70 21.91 -31.01
CA GLU A 147 6.79 22.95 -32.06
C GLU A 147 6.45 22.41 -33.47
N MET A 148 6.46 21.08 -33.67
CA MET A 148 6.08 20.42 -34.93
C MET A 148 4.61 19.99 -35.03
N GLN A 149 3.82 20.11 -33.95
CA GLN A 149 2.40 19.76 -33.94
C GLN A 149 1.54 21.03 -33.88
N ASN A 150 1.33 21.66 -35.05
CA ASN A 150 0.22 22.59 -35.21
C ASN A 150 -1.08 21.77 -35.13
N GLU A 151 -2.05 22.24 -34.33
CA GLU A 151 -3.40 21.67 -34.12
C GLU A 151 -3.56 20.65 -32.98
N THR A 152 -3.19 21.03 -31.75
CA THR A 152 -3.77 20.41 -30.55
C THR A 152 -4.32 21.46 -29.61
N ASP A 153 -5.45 21.14 -28.98
CA ASP A 153 -6.09 21.92 -27.92
C ASP A 153 -5.11 22.23 -26.78
N VAL A 154 -5.18 23.45 -26.25
CA VAL A 154 -4.24 23.98 -25.24
C VAL A 154 -4.24 23.12 -23.98
N GLU A 155 -5.39 22.56 -23.60
CA GLU A 155 -5.49 21.65 -22.45
C GLU A 155 -4.72 20.35 -22.68
N GLN A 156 -4.82 19.77 -23.87
CA GLN A 156 -4.11 18.54 -24.20
C GLN A 156 -2.59 18.78 -24.29
N GLN A 157 -2.17 19.95 -24.78
CA GLN A 157 -0.77 20.35 -24.76
C GLN A 157 -0.23 20.49 -23.35
N ALA A 158 -1.01 21.09 -22.43
CA ALA A 158 -0.62 21.21 -21.02
C ALA A 158 -0.48 19.85 -20.34
N ILE A 159 -1.40 18.91 -20.59
CA ILE A 159 -1.32 17.53 -20.08
C ILE A 159 -0.07 16.83 -20.59
N ASN A 160 0.20 16.91 -21.91
CA ASN A 160 1.37 16.29 -22.50
C ASN A 160 2.68 16.85 -21.92
N ILE A 161 2.75 18.16 -21.66
CA ILE A 161 3.92 18.78 -21.02
C ILE A 161 4.11 18.24 -19.60
N ILE A 162 3.04 18.10 -18.82
CA ILE A 162 3.10 17.60 -17.44
C ILE A 162 3.61 16.15 -17.40
N ASP A 163 3.06 15.27 -18.24
CA ASP A 163 3.46 13.86 -18.29
C ASP A 163 4.94 13.71 -18.65
N ILE A 164 5.43 14.55 -19.56
CA ILE A 164 6.82 14.53 -20.00
C ILE A 164 7.76 15.08 -18.93
N LEU A 165 7.39 16.19 -18.27
CA LEU A 165 8.18 16.72 -17.16
C LEU A 165 8.31 15.67 -16.06
N GLN A 166 7.23 14.92 -15.81
CA GLN A 166 7.24 13.82 -14.87
C GLN A 166 8.16 12.68 -15.31
N GLU A 167 8.08 12.22 -16.57
CA GLU A 167 8.97 11.19 -17.12
C GLU A 167 10.45 11.60 -17.04
N ALA A 168 10.77 12.83 -17.47
CA ALA A 168 12.13 13.37 -17.44
C ALA A 168 12.68 13.41 -16.01
N THR A 169 11.84 13.71 -15.02
CA THR A 169 12.23 13.70 -13.61
C THR A 169 12.48 12.28 -13.11
N GLU A 170 11.57 11.34 -13.39
CA GLU A 170 11.71 9.95 -12.95
C GLU A 170 12.99 9.29 -13.51
N MET A 171 13.37 9.63 -14.74
CA MET A 171 14.58 9.11 -15.40
C MET A 171 15.88 9.78 -14.94
N SER A 172 15.82 11.01 -14.42
CA SER A 172 17.01 11.79 -14.03
C SER A 172 17.35 11.71 -12.55
N VAL A 173 16.44 11.17 -11.71
CA VAL A 173 16.73 10.84 -10.32
C VAL A 173 17.61 9.60 -10.25
N VAL A 174 18.83 9.76 -9.75
CA VAL A 174 19.72 8.64 -9.45
C VAL A 174 19.11 7.84 -8.30
N LYS A 175 18.54 6.67 -8.58
CA LYS A 175 18.05 5.75 -7.55
C LYS A 175 19.22 5.32 -6.66
N LYS A 176 19.44 6.01 -5.54
CA LYS A 176 20.26 5.47 -4.45
C LYS A 176 19.56 4.19 -3.98
N ILE A 177 20.20 3.05 -4.17
CA ILE A 177 19.81 1.81 -3.50
C ILE A 177 20.08 2.04 -2.01
N VAL A 178 19.10 2.59 -1.30
CA VAL A 178 19.14 2.66 0.15
C VAL A 178 18.88 1.25 0.62
N ALA A 179 19.94 0.54 1.03
CA ALA A 179 19.79 -0.69 1.78
C ALA A 179 18.93 -0.36 3.01
N LEU A 180 17.67 -0.80 2.98
CA LEU A 180 16.77 -0.70 4.13
C LEU A 180 17.49 -1.39 5.29
N LYS A 181 17.98 -0.61 6.26
CA LYS A 181 18.45 -1.16 7.52
C LYS A 181 17.23 -1.82 8.14
N GLY A 182 17.19 -3.15 8.07
CA GLY A 182 16.12 -3.96 8.65
C GLY A 182 15.89 -3.60 10.12
N PRO A 183 14.72 -3.93 10.66
CA PRO A 183 14.38 -3.60 12.03
C PRO A 183 15.51 -4.05 12.97
N LYS A 184 15.94 -3.14 13.86
CA LYS A 184 16.94 -3.47 14.90
C LYS A 184 16.32 -4.51 15.83
N TRP A 185 16.58 -5.77 15.54
CA TRP A 185 16.06 -6.88 16.32
C TRP A 185 16.63 -6.83 17.74
N LYS A 186 15.75 -6.63 18.73
CA LYS A 186 16.11 -6.71 20.15
C LYS A 186 15.79 -8.12 20.64
N ALA A 187 16.78 -9.01 20.61
CA ALA A 187 16.67 -10.33 21.21
C ALA A 187 16.44 -10.23 22.72
N SER A 188 15.49 -11.00 23.26
CA SER A 188 15.34 -11.18 24.71
C SER A 188 16.59 -11.86 25.30
N PRO A 189 16.85 -11.73 26.62
CA PRO A 189 18.01 -12.36 27.26
C PRO A 189 18.12 -13.87 26.97
N LYS A 190 17.00 -14.60 27.01
CA LYS A 190 16.96 -16.04 26.69
C LYS A 190 17.36 -16.34 25.24
N VAL A 191 16.94 -15.51 24.30
CA VAL A 191 17.28 -15.69 22.89
C VAL A 191 18.77 -15.40 22.65
N LYS A 192 19.34 -14.39 23.32
CA LYS A 192 20.80 -14.13 23.29
C LYS A 192 21.59 -15.31 23.85
N GLU A 193 21.14 -15.88 24.97
CA GLU A 193 21.76 -17.06 25.57
C GLU A 193 21.73 -18.27 24.62
N CYS A 194 20.60 -18.54 23.96
CA CYS A 194 20.50 -19.58 22.94
C CYS A 194 21.43 -19.34 21.75
N ILE A 195 21.54 -18.09 21.26
CA ILE A 195 22.45 -17.74 20.16
C ILE A 195 23.90 -18.02 20.57
N GLU A 196 24.32 -17.60 21.75
CA GLU A 196 25.69 -17.82 22.21
C GLU A 196 25.99 -19.30 22.45
N LYS A 197 25.02 -20.07 22.97
CA LYS A 197 25.13 -21.53 23.10
C LYS A 197 25.31 -22.21 21.74
N ASN A 198 24.51 -21.81 20.74
CA ASN A 198 24.60 -22.36 19.38
C ASN A 198 25.91 -21.96 18.68
N LYS A 199 26.39 -20.72 18.84
CA LYS A 199 27.69 -20.31 18.32
C LYS A 199 28.82 -21.15 18.92
N LYS A 200 28.82 -21.33 20.25
CA LYS A 200 29.83 -22.18 20.92
C LYS A 200 29.78 -23.63 20.43
N ALA A 201 28.58 -24.20 20.28
CA ALA A 201 28.40 -25.54 19.71
C ALA A 201 28.92 -25.63 18.27
N PHE A 202 28.65 -24.63 17.44
CA PHE A 202 29.15 -24.55 16.07
C PHE A 202 30.68 -24.44 16.00
N TYR A 203 31.30 -23.60 16.84
CA TYR A 203 32.76 -23.50 16.90
C TYR A 203 33.40 -24.80 17.40
N ALA A 204 32.81 -25.44 18.41
CA ALA A 204 33.27 -26.75 18.90
C ALA A 204 33.15 -27.83 17.81
N TRP A 205 32.06 -27.83 17.04
CA TRP A 205 31.89 -28.70 15.88
C TRP A 205 32.89 -28.38 14.76
N LYS A 206 33.19 -27.09 14.52
CA LYS A 206 34.18 -26.66 13.52
C LYS A 206 35.61 -27.08 13.90
N GLN A 207 35.94 -27.12 15.19
CA GLN A 207 37.26 -27.48 15.70
C GLN A 207 37.48 -29.00 15.85
N LYS A 208 36.41 -29.77 16.13
CA LYS A 208 36.46 -31.23 16.09
C LYS A 208 36.29 -31.67 14.64
N ASP A 209 37.42 -31.66 13.91
CA ASP A 209 37.59 -32.06 12.50
C ASP A 209 36.26 -32.33 11.78
N ARG A 210 35.78 -31.30 11.05
CA ARG A 210 34.68 -31.47 10.09
C ARG A 210 34.93 -32.75 9.30
N PRO A 211 33.94 -33.65 9.12
CA PRO A 211 34.08 -34.75 8.18
C PRO A 211 34.49 -34.14 6.84
N LYS A 212 35.76 -34.36 6.44
CA LYS A 212 36.22 -34.00 5.11
C LYS A 212 35.59 -35.02 4.18
N ASN A 213 34.34 -34.78 3.81
CA ASN A 213 33.67 -35.56 2.79
C ASN A 213 34.28 -35.13 1.45
N GLU A 214 35.46 -35.65 1.14
CA GLU A 214 36.19 -35.36 -0.10
C GLU A 214 35.38 -35.75 -1.35
N GLY A 215 34.37 -36.61 -1.20
CA GLY A 215 33.41 -36.99 -2.25
C GLY A 215 32.12 -36.18 -2.33
N ASN A 216 31.89 -35.14 -1.50
CA ASN A 216 30.68 -34.31 -1.60
C ASN A 216 30.95 -33.06 -2.46
N THR A 217 30.43 -33.07 -3.69
CA THR A 217 30.59 -32.03 -4.71
C THR A 217 29.96 -30.70 -4.32
N GLU A 218 28.81 -30.70 -3.67
CA GLU A 218 28.11 -29.49 -3.19
C GLU A 218 28.98 -28.67 -2.21
N TYR A 219 29.72 -29.37 -1.33
CA TYR A 219 30.60 -28.71 -0.36
C TYR A 219 31.88 -28.13 -1.01
N GLN A 220 32.34 -28.71 -2.11
CA GLN A 220 33.48 -28.18 -2.88
C GLN A 220 33.09 -26.95 -3.71
N GLU A 221 31.85 -26.89 -4.21
CA GLU A 221 31.33 -25.74 -4.96
C GLU A 221 31.14 -24.50 -4.07
N MET A 222 30.63 -24.67 -2.85
CA MET A 222 30.49 -23.58 -1.87
C MET A 222 31.82 -22.97 -1.42
N LYS A 223 32.95 -23.66 -1.58
CA LYS A 223 34.28 -23.14 -1.26
C LYS A 223 34.84 -22.18 -2.32
N LYS A 224 34.29 -22.20 -3.53
CA LYS A 224 34.75 -21.42 -4.68
C LYS A 224 34.00 -20.09 -4.86
N THR A 225 32.95 -19.86 -4.07
CA THR A 225 32.20 -18.59 -4.02
C THR A 225 32.64 -17.76 -2.82
#